data_AF-A0A518DCQ3-F1
#
_entry.id   AF-A0A518DCQ3-F1
#
_cell.length_a   1.000
_cell.length_b   1.000
_cell.length_c   1.000
_cell.angle_alpha   90.00
_cell.angle_beta   90.00
_cell.angle_gamma   90.00
#
_symmetry.space_group_name_H-M   'P 1'
#
loop_
_entity.id
_entity.type
_entity.pdbx_description
1 polymer ?
#
loop_
_entity_poly.entity_id
_entity_poly.type
_entity_poly.pdbx_seq_one_letter_code
_entity_poly.pdbx_strand_id
1 'polypeptide(L)'
;MQPSTAVGATPHYALIAEDNHPLGPSCVTSDGQSCTAIYGFTNREAYDRFRGSGRPPWRPYPLVVGHLERMLARPGLQLVVLDAPGQDEPTLAAAAADAVLAAQSGGALQLTAGYDLSRSPDGTAYLVEPAPQ
;
A
#
# COMPACT_ATOMS: atom_id res chain seq x y z
N MET A 1 25.68 6.87 6.60
CA MET A 1 24.39 7.31 6.02
C MET A 1 23.31 6.71 6.90
N GLN A 2 22.50 7.53 7.58
CA GLN A 2 21.44 7.01 8.44
C GLN A 2 20.28 6.53 7.56
N PRO A 3 19.67 5.37 7.83
CA PRO A 3 18.40 5.02 7.19
C PRO A 3 17.37 6.07 7.59
N SER A 4 16.76 6.72 6.60
CA SER A 4 15.69 7.68 6.84
C SER A 4 14.38 6.91 6.88
N THR A 5 13.79 6.80 8.06
CA THR A 5 12.47 6.18 8.26
C THR A 5 11.42 6.95 7.46
N ALA A 6 10.71 6.27 6.56
CA ALA A 6 9.64 6.90 5.80
C ALA A 6 8.37 7.02 6.68
N VAL A 7 8.00 8.25 7.04
CA VAL A 7 6.71 8.54 7.67
C VAL A 7 5.68 8.79 6.56
N GLY A 8 4.61 8.00 6.54
CA GLY A 8 3.48 8.19 5.64
C GLY A 8 2.28 8.78 6.37
N ALA A 9 1.40 9.48 5.65
CA ALA A 9 0.10 9.85 6.20
C ALA A 9 -0.84 8.64 6.17
N THR A 10 -1.81 8.61 7.09
CA THR A 10 -2.76 7.49 7.21
C THR A 10 -3.65 7.43 5.97
N PRO A 11 -3.65 6.32 5.20
CA PRO A 11 -4.47 6.22 4.01
C PRO A 11 -5.96 6.12 4.38
N HIS A 12 -6.80 6.83 3.64
CA HIS A 12 -8.26 6.86 3.81
C HIS A 12 -9.00 6.28 2.61
N TYR A 13 -8.29 6.03 1.51
CA TYR A 13 -8.84 5.49 0.28
C TYR A 13 -7.99 4.31 -0.19
N ALA A 14 -8.63 3.34 -0.83
CA ALA A 14 -7.97 2.26 -1.54
C ALA A 14 -8.24 2.38 -3.05
N LEU A 15 -7.30 1.90 -3.86
CA LEU A 15 -7.56 1.71 -5.29
C LEU A 15 -8.42 0.47 -5.50
N ILE A 16 -9.54 0.62 -6.22
CA ILE A 16 -10.36 -0.51 -6.65
C ILE A 16 -10.52 -0.54 -8.17
N ALA A 17 -10.64 -1.75 -8.71
CA ALA A 17 -11.08 -2.02 -10.08
C ALA A 17 -12.60 -1.82 -10.23
N GLU A 18 -13.10 -1.87 -11.48
CA GLU A 18 -14.52 -1.69 -11.79
C GLU A 18 -15.42 -2.76 -11.15
N ASP A 19 -14.88 -3.94 -10.89
CA ASP A 19 -15.55 -5.08 -10.27
C ASP A 19 -15.46 -5.06 -8.72
N ASN A 20 -15.02 -3.94 -8.14
CA ASN A 20 -14.79 -3.73 -6.70
C ASN A 20 -13.69 -4.60 -6.09
N HIS A 21 -12.79 -5.18 -6.90
CA HIS A 21 -11.59 -5.82 -6.35
C HIS A 21 -10.52 -4.78 -6.00
N PRO A 22 -9.91 -4.86 -4.80
CA PRO A 22 -8.76 -4.03 -4.45
C PRO A 22 -7.61 -4.25 -5.40
N LEU A 23 -6.96 -3.16 -5.78
CA LEU A 23 -5.81 -3.16 -6.67
C LEU A 23 -4.53 -2.86 -5.89
N GLY A 24 -3.47 -3.57 -6.26
CA GLY A 24 -2.15 -3.37 -5.70
C GLY A 24 -1.09 -4.11 -6.50
N PRO A 25 0.19 -3.87 -6.20
CA PRO A 25 1.27 -4.59 -6.84
C PRO A 25 1.32 -6.04 -6.39
N SER A 26 1.73 -6.94 -7.29
CA SER A 26 2.16 -8.28 -6.87
C SER A 26 3.42 -8.15 -6.02
N CYS A 27 3.48 -8.86 -4.90
CA CYS A 27 4.61 -8.79 -3.99
C CYS A 27 4.97 -10.16 -3.42
N VAL A 28 6.25 -10.33 -3.07
CA VAL A 28 6.81 -11.53 -2.47
C VAL A 28 7.75 -11.16 -1.33
N THR A 29 7.79 -11.97 -0.27
CA THR A 29 8.71 -11.81 0.86
C THR A 29 10.09 -12.38 0.53
N SER A 30 11.08 -12.09 1.36
CA SER A 30 12.44 -12.67 1.27
C SER A 30 12.46 -14.21 1.25
N ASP A 31 11.47 -14.83 1.90
CA ASP A 31 11.33 -16.29 1.98
C ASP A 31 10.56 -16.88 0.78
N GLY A 32 10.26 -16.05 -0.23
CA GLY A 32 9.56 -16.44 -1.45
C GLY A 32 8.04 -16.61 -1.28
N GLN A 33 7.46 -16.15 -0.17
CA GLN A 33 6.01 -16.23 0.04
C GLN A 33 5.31 -15.04 -0.61
N SER A 34 4.20 -15.29 -1.31
CA SER A 34 3.37 -14.21 -1.84
C SER A 34 2.77 -13.38 -0.70
N CYS A 35 2.74 -12.06 -0.88
CA CYS A 35 1.99 -11.16 -0.01
C CYS A 35 0.84 -10.50 -0.75
N THR A 36 -0.08 -9.93 0.02
CA THR A 36 -1.17 -9.12 -0.52
C THR A 36 -0.86 -7.67 -0.23
N ALA A 37 -0.71 -6.85 -1.26
CA ALA A 37 -0.58 -5.40 -1.14
C ALA A 37 -1.73 -4.72 -1.89
N ILE A 38 -2.22 -3.60 -1.34
CA ILE A 38 -3.17 -2.72 -2.02
C ILE A 38 -2.61 -1.29 -2.07
N TYR A 39 -2.98 -0.51 -3.08
CA TYR A 39 -2.66 0.92 -3.09
C TYR A 39 -3.59 1.67 -2.17
N GLY A 40 -3.03 2.37 -1.18
CA GLY A 40 -3.70 3.26 -0.26
C GLY A 40 -3.36 4.72 -0.55
N PHE A 41 -4.35 5.60 -0.44
CA PHE A 41 -4.20 7.04 -0.63
C PHE A 41 -4.75 7.82 0.55
N THR A 42 -4.04 8.86 0.95
CA THR A 42 -4.42 9.76 2.04
C THR A 42 -5.55 10.69 1.63
N ASN A 43 -5.52 11.15 0.38
CA ASN A 43 -6.51 12.05 -0.17
C ASN A 43 -6.66 11.89 -1.68
N ARG A 44 -7.57 12.65 -2.25
CA ARG A 44 -7.84 12.67 -3.70
C ARG A 44 -6.63 13.13 -4.51
N GLU A 45 -5.85 14.09 -4.03
CA GLU A 45 -4.69 14.61 -4.76
C GLU A 45 -3.61 13.54 -4.95
N ALA A 46 -3.34 12.74 -3.91
CA ALA A 46 -2.41 11.61 -4.00
C ALA A 46 -2.88 10.57 -5.03
N TYR A 47 -4.18 10.24 -5.03
CA TYR A 47 -4.77 9.37 -6.04
C TYR A 47 -4.71 9.95 -7.47
N ASP A 48 -5.01 11.24 -7.63
CA ASP A 48 -4.99 11.91 -8.93
C ASP A 48 -3.55 11.93 -9.50
N ARG A 49 -2.53 12.10 -8.64
CA ARG A 49 -1.11 11.99 -8.99
C ARG A 49 -0.76 10.57 -9.47
N PHE A 50 -1.17 9.55 -8.71
CA PHE A 50 -0.95 8.15 -9.03
C PHE A 50 -1.53 7.73 -10.39
N ARG A 51 -2.69 8.27 -10.76
CA ARG A 51 -3.39 7.84 -11.98
C ARG A 51 -2.67 8.18 -13.28
N GLY A 52 -1.90 9.26 -13.32
CA GLY A 52 -1.34 9.78 -14.56
C GLY A 52 -2.41 10.01 -15.64
N SER A 53 -1.97 10.26 -16.88
CA SER A 53 -2.82 10.78 -17.96
C SER A 53 -3.56 9.73 -18.81
N GLY A 54 -3.68 8.45 -18.41
CA GLY A 54 -4.23 7.46 -19.37
C GLY A 54 -4.54 6.03 -18.92
N ARG A 55 -4.89 5.79 -17.65
CA ARG A 55 -5.18 4.44 -17.15
C ARG A 55 -6.68 4.17 -16.93
N PRO A 56 -7.12 2.89 -16.82
CA PRO A 56 -8.53 2.46 -16.72
C PRO A 56 -9.31 3.22 -15.64
N PRO A 57 -10.66 3.11 -15.60
CA PRO A 57 -11.49 3.87 -14.66
C PRO A 57 -11.42 3.30 -13.23
N TRP A 58 -10.22 3.16 -12.68
CA TRP A 58 -10.04 2.91 -11.26
C TRP A 58 -10.56 4.07 -10.47
N ARG A 59 -11.10 3.79 -9.29
CA ARG A 59 -11.71 4.80 -8.44
C ARG A 59 -11.08 4.73 -7.06
N PRO A 60 -10.91 5.87 -6.38
CA PRO A 60 -10.59 5.84 -4.96
C PRO A 60 -11.86 5.38 -4.23
N TYR A 61 -11.75 4.34 -3.42
CA TYR A 61 -12.85 3.84 -2.60
C TYR A 61 -12.52 4.07 -1.13
N PRO A 62 -13.47 4.52 -0.29
CA PRO A 62 -13.22 4.69 1.13
C PRO A 62 -12.64 3.42 1.76
N LEU A 63 -11.42 3.53 2.30
CA LEU A 63 -10.77 2.46 3.03
C LEU A 63 -11.37 2.43 4.44
N VAL A 64 -12.54 1.83 4.53
CA VAL A 64 -13.27 1.67 5.80
C VAL A 64 -12.65 0.56 6.65
N VAL A 65 -12.81 0.67 7.97
CA VAL A 65 -12.40 -0.32 8.98
C VAL A 65 -12.73 -1.75 8.55
N GLY A 66 -13.99 -2.02 8.16
CA GLY A 66 -14.42 -3.36 7.74
C GLY A 66 -13.78 -3.87 6.42
N HIS A 67 -13.11 -3.02 5.65
CA HIS A 67 -12.28 -3.48 4.54
C HIS A 67 -10.94 -4.03 5.04
N LEU A 68 -10.27 -3.29 5.92
CA LEU A 68 -8.99 -3.68 6.53
C LEU A 68 -9.14 -4.95 7.36
N GLU A 69 -10.22 -5.07 8.15
CA GLU A 69 -10.51 -6.29 8.93
C GLU A 69 -10.66 -7.53 8.02
N ARG A 70 -11.31 -7.38 6.86
CA ARG A 70 -11.44 -8.47 5.87
C ARG A 70 -10.12 -8.82 5.20
N MET A 71 -9.22 -7.87 5.02
CA MET A 71 -7.86 -8.15 4.56
C MET A 71 -7.09 -8.93 5.62
N LEU A 72 -7.13 -8.48 6.88
CA LEU A 72 -6.45 -9.12 8.01
C LEU A 72 -6.95 -10.53 8.33
N ALA A 73 -8.20 -10.85 7.96
CA ALA A 73 -8.72 -12.20 8.05
C ALA A 73 -8.08 -13.19 7.06
N ARG A 74 -7.34 -12.70 6.04
CA ARG A 74 -6.63 -13.54 5.07
C ARG A 74 -5.26 -13.94 5.63
N PRO A 75 -4.79 -15.16 5.35
CA PRO A 75 -3.45 -15.57 5.75
C PRO A 75 -2.37 -14.79 4.99
N GLY A 76 -1.18 -14.70 5.60
CA GLY A 76 -0.01 -14.07 5.00
C GLY A 76 0.10 -12.57 5.27
N LEU A 77 1.18 -11.98 4.76
CA LEU A 77 1.48 -10.56 4.96
C LEU A 77 0.49 -9.68 4.15
N GLN A 78 -0.21 -8.79 4.87
CA GLN A 78 -1.19 -7.85 4.32
C GLN A 78 -0.63 -6.43 4.41
N LEU A 79 -0.44 -5.78 3.27
CA LEU A 79 0.21 -4.47 3.16
C LEU A 79 -0.70 -3.45 2.49
N VAL A 80 -0.50 -2.19 2.89
CA VAL A 80 -1.08 -1.02 2.24
C VAL A 80 0.08 -0.15 1.77
N VAL A 81 0.23 -0.01 0.45
CA VAL A 81 1.19 0.91 -0.17
C VAL A 81 0.72 2.33 0.08
N LEU A 82 1.61 3.20 0.53
CA LEU A 82 1.29 4.55 0.97
C LEU A 82 1.58 5.57 -0.14
N ASP A 83 0.54 6.25 -0.64
CA ASP A 83 0.64 7.40 -1.56
C ASP A 83 1.64 7.19 -2.71
N ALA A 84 1.58 6.02 -3.35
CA ALA A 84 2.45 5.68 -4.47
C ALA A 84 2.42 6.78 -5.54
N PRO A 85 3.58 7.30 -6.01
CA PRO A 85 3.60 8.28 -7.11
C PRO A 85 3.07 7.72 -8.43
N GLY A 86 3.17 6.41 -8.63
CA GLY A 86 2.72 5.67 -9.80
C GLY A 86 2.76 4.16 -9.58
N GLN A 87 2.37 3.38 -10.59
CA GLN A 87 2.36 1.91 -10.50
C GLN A 87 3.69 1.25 -10.79
N ASP A 88 4.50 1.92 -11.60
CA ASP A 88 5.77 1.41 -12.09
C ASP A 88 6.96 1.98 -11.32
N GLU A 89 6.68 2.59 -10.17
CA GLU A 89 7.71 3.15 -9.29
C GLU A 89 8.69 2.05 -8.88
N PRO A 90 10.01 2.31 -8.94
CA PRO A 90 11.01 1.30 -8.62
C PRO A 90 10.95 0.89 -7.14
N THR A 91 10.49 1.79 -6.28
CA THR A 91 10.40 1.62 -4.82
C THR A 91 9.08 2.17 -4.31
N LEU A 92 8.44 1.43 -3.41
CA LEU A 92 7.17 1.79 -2.80
C LEU A 92 7.26 1.64 -1.28
N ALA A 93 6.81 2.66 -0.54
CA ALA A 93 6.66 2.56 0.91
C ALA A 93 5.32 1.90 1.26
N ALA A 94 5.32 0.99 2.23
CA ALA A 94 4.12 0.30 2.68
C ALA A 94 4.06 0.18 4.21
N ALA A 95 2.84 0.06 4.71
CA ALA A 95 2.56 -0.28 6.09
C ALA A 95 1.75 -1.57 6.17
N ALA A 96 1.86 -2.28 7.30
CA ALA A 96 1.01 -3.41 7.56
C ALA A 96 -0.45 -2.95 7.72
N ALA A 97 -1.39 -3.78 7.25
CA ALA A 97 -2.82 -3.44 7.27
C ALA A 97 -3.35 -3.24 8.71
N ASP A 98 -2.78 -3.92 9.71
CA ASP A 98 -3.12 -3.76 11.12
C ASP A 98 -2.63 -2.41 11.69
N ALA A 99 -1.44 -1.97 11.30
CA ALA A 99 -0.92 -0.65 11.64
C ALA A 99 -1.79 0.47 11.05
N VAL A 100 -2.25 0.32 9.80
CA VAL A 100 -3.20 1.25 9.18
C VAL A 100 -4.54 1.26 9.91
N LEU A 101 -5.06 0.08 10.24
CA LEU A 101 -6.32 -0.05 10.99
C LEU A 101 -6.24 0.62 12.36
N ALA A 102 -5.13 0.40 13.09
CA ALA A 102 -4.88 1.03 14.37
C ALA A 102 -4.78 2.56 14.25
N ALA A 103 -4.06 3.07 13.23
CA ALA A 103 -3.94 4.50 12.97
C ALA A 103 -5.30 5.13 12.65
N GLN A 104 -6.11 4.51 11.80
CA GLN A 104 -7.46 5.00 11.49
C GLN A 104 -8.37 4.99 12.73
N SER A 105 -8.37 3.90 13.49
CA SER A 105 -9.23 3.75 14.68
C SER A 105 -8.85 4.71 15.81
N GLY A 106 -7.55 5.01 15.93
CA GLY A 106 -7.02 5.98 16.90
C GLY A 106 -7.05 7.43 16.43
N GLY A 107 -7.46 7.71 15.18
CA GLY A 107 -7.44 9.05 14.59
C GLY A 107 -6.03 9.60 14.34
N ALA A 108 -5.02 8.73 14.23
CA ALA A 108 -3.67 9.15 13.90
C ALA A 108 -3.58 9.61 12.45
N LEU A 109 -3.00 10.81 12.24
CA LEU A 109 -2.82 11.39 10.91
C LEU A 109 -1.61 10.82 10.17
N GLN A 110 -0.68 10.22 10.91
CA GLN A 110 0.58 9.69 10.39
C GLN A 110 0.82 8.30 10.93
N LEU A 111 1.53 7.51 10.14
CA LEU A 111 2.02 6.19 10.51
C LEU A 111 3.39 5.94 9.89
N THR A 112 4.18 5.10 10.53
CA THR A 112 5.50 4.71 10.03
C THR A 112 5.35 3.65 8.95
N ALA A 113 6.00 3.82 7.80
CA ALA A 113 6.14 2.75 6.84
C ALA A 113 6.95 1.61 7.48
N GLY A 114 6.37 0.42 7.55
CA GLY A 114 7.01 -0.76 8.13
C GLY A 114 7.74 -1.60 7.09
N TYR A 115 7.53 -1.32 5.80
CA TYR A 115 8.02 -2.12 4.69
C TYR A 115 8.39 -1.24 3.50
N ASP A 116 9.48 -1.63 2.84
CA ASP A 116 9.88 -1.13 1.54
C ASP A 116 9.68 -2.23 0.49
N LEU A 117 9.05 -1.85 -0.61
CA LEU A 117 8.78 -2.71 -1.76
C LEU A 117 9.69 -2.29 -2.89
N SER A 118 10.64 -3.14 -3.26
CA SER A 118 11.57 -2.89 -4.37
C SER A 118 11.18 -3.74 -5.56
N ARG A 119 11.02 -3.13 -6.73
CA ARG A 119 10.62 -3.85 -7.95
C ARG A 119 11.69 -4.90 -8.31
N SER A 120 11.26 -6.13 -8.58
CA SER A 120 12.15 -7.21 -8.99
C SER A 120 12.84 -6.89 -10.33
N PRO A 121 14.05 -7.44 -10.59
CA PRO A 121 14.74 -7.22 -11.86
C PRO A 121 13.95 -7.69 -13.10
N ASP A 122 13.10 -8.70 -12.94
CA ASP A 122 12.21 -9.18 -13.99
C ASP A 122 10.94 -8.32 -14.16
N GLY A 123 10.71 -7.36 -13.27
CA GLY A 123 9.59 -6.43 -13.30
C GLY A 123 8.23 -7.02 -12.97
N THR A 124 8.17 -8.30 -12.57
CA THR A 124 6.91 -9.05 -12.36
C THR A 124 6.31 -8.89 -10.97
N ALA A 125 7.13 -8.57 -9.97
CA ALA A 125 6.69 -8.43 -8.58
C ALA A 125 7.53 -7.39 -7.84
N TYR A 126 7.14 -7.08 -6.61
CA TYR A 126 7.93 -6.33 -5.66
C TYR A 126 8.47 -7.27 -4.58
N LEU A 127 9.76 -7.14 -4.30
CA LEU A 127 10.42 -7.76 -3.16
C LEU A 127 10.11 -6.92 -1.93
N VAL A 128 9.56 -7.55 -0.90
CA VAL A 128 9.23 -6.88 0.37
C VAL A 128 10.37 -7.03 1.35
N GLU A 129 10.85 -5.90 1.86
CA GLU A 129 11.83 -5.83 2.93
C GLU A 129 11.27 -5.03 4.11
N PRO A 130 11.57 -5.40 5.36
CA PRO A 130 11.24 -4.55 6.50
C PRO A 130 11.94 -3.19 6.36
N ALA A 131 11.17 -2.11 6.50
CA ALA A 131 11.75 -0.78 6.52
C ALA A 131 12.60 -0.61 7.79
N PRO A 132 13.74 0.08 7.72
CA PRO A 132 14.57 0.34 8.89
C PRO A 132 13.79 1.18 9.92
N GLN A 133 13.71 0.67 11.16
CA GLN A 133 13.05 1.33 12.30
C GLN A 133 13.91 2.43 12.92
#